data_AF-A0A8B6D426-F1
#
_entry.id   AF-A0A8B6D426-F1
#
_cell.length_a   1.000
_cell.length_b   1.000
_cell.length_c   1.000
_cell.angle_alpha   90.00
_cell.angle_beta   90.00
_cell.angle_gamma   90.00
#
_symmetry.space_group_name_H-M   'P 1'
#
loop_
_entity.id
_entity.type
_entity.pdbx_description
1 polymer ?
#
loop_
_entity_poly.entity_id
_entity_poly.type
_entity_poly.pdbx_seq_one_letter_code
_entity_poly.pdbx_strand_id
1 'polypeptide(L)'
;MFIELVELGLPCLRQIRRAVHGLGYTVVTDLSSKHRGKNHHLVLDNAFTSPTLCRDLYTHNIYNTGTVRVHRKGMPRSFKTTRVAKGERVARQQGPIMAMKYGDRKEVTFLSTFEGPSLKRTENSRGVERHVPKVVDIYNRKMGGVDLADQHIQVYDPDFRSVKLWKKLLVNMILRVVGNAYVLYQRNRRLLPKMTRMEFHSQIYHQLIGDLRVDRNIPRGPCNGSRRLVERHFIENLPGKSRRPCHVCSRQTLGGRNEKRSRVRTWCPDCNVGLCLGYCFRIYHKCQNFATTGY
;
A
#
# COMPACT_ATOMS: atom_id res chain seq x y z
N MET A 1 10.04 13.83 -12.52
CA MET A 1 9.28 12.67 -13.01
C MET A 1 9.68 11.50 -12.14
N PHE A 2 8.88 11.18 -11.11
CA PHE A 2 9.13 10.02 -10.25
C PHE A 2 8.86 8.78 -11.10
N ILE A 3 9.93 8.05 -11.44
CA ILE A 3 9.80 6.76 -12.11
C ILE A 3 9.71 5.71 -11.02
N GLU A 4 8.49 5.45 -10.58
CA GLU A 4 8.11 4.14 -10.07
C GLU A 4 7.30 3.47 -11.18
N LEU A 5 8.01 2.82 -12.11
CA LEU A 5 7.43 1.83 -12.99
C LEU A 5 7.81 0.46 -12.44
N VAL A 6 6.90 -0.05 -11.61
CA VAL A 6 6.33 -1.41 -11.66
C VAL A 6 7.32 -2.51 -12.05
N GLU A 7 7.68 -3.33 -11.06
CA GLU A 7 7.48 -4.79 -10.99
C GLU A 7 7.18 -5.55 -12.30
N LEU A 8 7.96 -5.34 -13.36
CA LEU A 8 8.10 -6.28 -14.48
C LEU A 8 9.46 -7.00 -14.44
N GLY A 9 10.10 -7.01 -13.27
CA GLY A 9 11.45 -7.53 -13.12
C GLY A 9 11.70 -8.08 -11.73
N LEU A 10 10.81 -8.93 -11.21
CA LEU A 10 11.23 -9.94 -10.25
C LEU A 10 11.66 -11.17 -11.04
N PRO A 11 12.93 -11.26 -11.53
CA PRO A 11 13.47 -12.56 -11.86
C PRO A 11 13.34 -13.38 -10.58
N CYS A 12 12.79 -14.59 -10.72
CA CYS A 12 12.73 -15.60 -9.68
C CYS A 12 14.03 -15.53 -8.85
N LEU A 13 13.95 -15.44 -7.51
CA LEU A 13 15.14 -15.34 -6.62
C LEU A 13 16.22 -16.40 -6.92
N ARG A 14 15.87 -17.50 -7.62
CA ARG A 14 16.79 -18.52 -8.12
C ARG A 14 17.67 -18.08 -9.31
N GLN A 15 17.24 -17.16 -10.17
CA GLN A 15 18.00 -16.64 -11.32
C GLN A 15 18.98 -15.51 -10.97
N ILE A 16 18.93 -14.98 -9.73
CA ILE A 16 19.90 -14.00 -9.19
C ILE A 16 21.26 -14.67 -8.84
N ARG A 17 21.41 -15.97 -9.12
CA ARG A 17 22.66 -16.71 -8.92
C ARG A 17 23.74 -16.22 -9.91
N ARG A 18 24.59 -15.32 -9.40
CA ARG A 18 25.89 -14.82 -9.92
C ARG A 18 25.87 -13.59 -10.85
N ALA A 19 25.29 -12.48 -10.38
CA ALA A 19 25.67 -11.18 -10.91
C ALA A 19 27.13 -10.85 -10.55
N VAL A 20 27.99 -10.62 -11.55
CA VAL A 20 29.43 -10.33 -11.41
C VAL A 20 29.70 -9.15 -10.46
N HIS A 21 28.80 -8.17 -10.44
CA HIS A 21 28.91 -6.95 -9.64
C HIS A 21 27.94 -6.88 -8.45
N GLY A 22 27.24 -7.99 -8.16
CA GLY A 22 26.29 -8.12 -7.06
C GLY A 22 24.87 -7.63 -7.36
N LEU A 23 23.95 -7.87 -6.42
CA LEU A 23 22.53 -7.58 -6.56
C LEU A 23 22.25 -6.08 -6.75
N GLY A 24 22.86 -5.24 -5.90
CA GLY A 24 22.60 -3.80 -5.93
C GLY A 24 22.98 -3.14 -7.26
N TYR A 25 24.06 -3.60 -7.88
CA TYR A 25 24.47 -3.15 -9.21
C TYR A 25 23.39 -3.51 -10.24
N THR A 26 23.01 -4.79 -10.28
CA THR A 26 22.06 -5.34 -11.27
C THR A 26 20.71 -4.64 -11.20
N VAL A 27 20.17 -4.47 -9.99
CA VAL A 27 18.90 -3.79 -9.76
C VAL A 27 18.94 -2.35 -10.30
N VAL A 28 20.00 -1.60 -10.00
CA VAL A 28 20.10 -0.21 -10.46
C VAL A 28 20.27 -0.15 -11.98
N THR A 29 21.08 -1.01 -12.59
CA THR A 29 21.28 -1.02 -14.04
C THR A 29 20.01 -1.39 -14.80
N ASP A 30 19.21 -2.31 -14.26
CA ASP A 30 17.97 -2.76 -14.88
C ASP A 30 16.89 -1.69 -14.77
N LEU A 31 16.69 -1.11 -13.57
CA LEU A 31 15.71 -0.04 -13.35
C LEU A 31 16.06 1.25 -14.11
N SER A 32 17.36 1.55 -14.27
CA SER A 32 17.82 2.75 -14.97
C SER A 32 17.99 2.57 -16.48
N SER A 33 17.78 1.37 -17.03
CA SER A 33 17.96 1.05 -18.45
C SER A 33 17.21 2.00 -19.39
N LYS A 34 15.97 2.35 -19.07
CA LYS A 34 15.10 3.28 -19.84
C LYS A 34 15.52 4.75 -19.72
N HIS A 35 16.47 5.06 -18.85
CA HIS A 35 16.93 6.41 -18.52
C HIS A 35 18.33 6.73 -19.05
N ARG A 36 18.96 5.78 -19.76
CA ARG A 36 20.25 5.98 -20.42
C ARG A 36 20.16 7.08 -21.48
N GLY A 37 21.17 7.93 -21.57
CA GLY A 37 21.22 9.04 -22.54
C GLY A 37 20.38 10.27 -22.19
N LYS A 38 19.63 10.26 -21.07
CA LYS A 38 18.71 11.35 -20.71
C LYS A 38 19.27 12.35 -19.70
N ASN A 39 20.53 12.20 -19.28
CA ASN A 39 21.18 13.08 -18.31
C ASN A 39 20.42 13.18 -16.97
N HIS A 40 19.74 12.10 -16.57
CA HIS A 40 19.03 12.05 -15.29
C HIS A 40 20.00 11.90 -14.11
N HIS A 41 19.59 12.42 -12.95
CA HIS A 41 20.32 12.28 -11.69
C HIS A 41 19.62 11.27 -10.77
N LEU A 42 20.29 10.16 -10.48
CA LEU A 42 19.83 9.13 -9.56
C LEU A 42 20.37 9.39 -8.15
N VAL A 43 19.49 9.26 -7.15
CA VAL A 43 19.89 9.28 -5.75
C VAL A 43 19.74 7.88 -5.18
N LEU A 44 20.84 7.33 -4.64
CA LEU A 44 20.95 5.91 -4.31
C LEU A 44 21.28 5.70 -2.82
N ASP A 45 20.70 4.66 -2.23
CA ASP A 45 21.09 4.24 -0.89
C ASP A 45 22.46 3.55 -0.87
N ASN A 46 23.00 3.39 0.33
CA ASN A 46 24.23 2.69 0.63
C ASN A 46 24.26 1.23 0.12
N ALA A 47 23.13 0.54 0.15
CA ALA A 47 23.03 -0.85 -0.33
C ALA A 47 23.26 -0.96 -1.86
N PHE A 48 22.94 0.09 -2.60
CA PHE A 48 22.96 0.11 -4.05
C PHE A 48 24.19 0.84 -4.62
N THR A 49 24.82 1.72 -3.85
CA THR A 49 25.93 2.54 -4.34
C THR A 49 27.27 1.79 -4.30
N SER A 50 28.03 1.88 -5.39
CA SER A 50 29.41 1.37 -5.49
C SER A 50 30.24 2.17 -6.50
N PRO A 51 31.58 2.26 -6.34
CA PRO A 51 32.44 2.99 -7.29
C PRO A 51 32.34 2.49 -8.73
N THR A 52 32.20 1.17 -8.93
CA THR A 52 32.04 0.55 -10.25
C THR A 52 30.71 0.98 -10.88
N LEU A 53 29.61 0.86 -10.14
CA LEU A 53 28.29 1.32 -10.61
C LEU A 53 28.31 2.80 -10.98
N CYS A 54 28.93 3.66 -10.17
CA CYS A 54 28.99 5.08 -10.45
C CYS A 54 29.69 5.39 -11.78
N ARG A 55 30.74 4.62 -12.11
CA ARG A 55 31.45 4.72 -13.39
C ARG A 55 30.57 4.30 -14.55
N ASP A 56 29.93 3.15 -14.42
CA ASP A 56 29.10 2.58 -15.49
C ASP A 56 27.85 3.42 -15.74
N LEU A 57 27.24 4.01 -14.70
CA LEU A 57 26.13 4.95 -14.90
C LEU A 57 26.59 6.22 -15.64
N TYR A 58 27.78 6.74 -15.30
CA TYR A 58 28.33 7.92 -15.95
C TYR A 58 28.58 7.71 -17.45
N THR A 59 29.12 6.55 -17.85
CA THR A 59 29.32 6.22 -19.27
C THR A 59 28.02 6.12 -20.06
N HIS A 60 26.89 5.85 -19.39
CA HIS A 60 25.55 5.83 -19.98
C HIS A 60 24.80 7.17 -19.85
N ASN A 61 25.50 8.27 -19.56
CA ASN A 61 24.93 9.61 -19.36
C ASN A 61 23.85 9.63 -18.26
N ILE A 62 24.11 8.92 -17.16
CA ILE A 62 23.30 8.93 -15.94
C ILE A 62 24.17 9.39 -14.78
N TYR A 63 23.82 10.55 -14.24
CA TYR A 63 24.47 11.07 -13.04
C TYR A 63 23.93 10.37 -11.81
N ASN A 64 24.74 10.28 -10.76
CA ASN A 64 24.34 9.68 -9.49
C ASN A 64 24.95 10.39 -8.28
N THR A 65 24.22 10.32 -7.17
CA THR A 65 24.70 10.65 -5.82
C THR A 65 24.17 9.62 -4.84
N GLY A 66 25.04 9.04 -4.01
CA GLY A 66 24.58 8.08 -3.01
C GLY A 66 25.53 7.99 -1.82
N THR A 67 25.01 7.49 -0.71
CA THR A 67 25.87 7.13 0.43
C THR A 67 26.59 5.82 0.13
N VAL A 68 27.75 5.59 0.72
CA VAL A 68 28.53 4.36 0.50
C VAL A 68 29.26 3.92 1.77
N ARG A 69 29.37 2.61 1.99
CA ARG A 69 30.22 2.05 3.04
C ARG A 69 31.69 2.25 2.66
N VAL A 70 32.48 2.76 3.60
CA VAL A 70 33.93 3.00 3.43
C VAL A 70 34.69 1.72 3.03
N HIS A 71 34.24 0.55 3.46
CA HIS A 71 34.87 -0.74 3.16
C HIS A 71 34.51 -1.33 1.79
N ARG A 72 33.67 -0.66 0.98
CA ARG A 72 33.34 -1.12 -0.38
C ARG A 72 34.59 -1.14 -1.27
N LYS A 73 34.66 -2.13 -2.17
CA LYS A 73 35.74 -2.26 -3.16
C LYS A 73 35.80 -1.00 -4.04
N GLY A 74 37.00 -0.46 -4.23
CA GLY A 74 37.24 0.75 -5.05
C GLY A 74 37.18 2.07 -4.28
N MET A 75 36.88 2.06 -2.97
CA MET A 75 36.95 3.27 -2.15
C MET A 75 38.40 3.66 -1.81
N PRO A 76 38.72 4.96 -1.66
CA PRO A 76 40.05 5.42 -1.25
C PRO A 76 40.47 4.82 0.09
N ARG A 77 41.67 4.22 0.16
CA ARG A 77 42.18 3.60 1.40
C ARG A 77 42.29 4.60 2.55
N SER A 78 42.61 5.86 2.25
CA SER A 78 42.70 6.94 3.23
C SER A 78 41.40 7.13 4.02
N PHE A 79 40.23 6.88 3.43
CA PHE A 79 38.95 7.13 4.10
C PHE A 79 38.68 6.18 5.28
N LYS A 80 39.41 5.05 5.35
CA LYS A 80 39.34 4.11 6.48
C LYS A 80 39.98 4.67 7.75
N THR A 81 41.04 5.45 7.60
CA THR A 81 41.83 6.00 8.73
C THR A 81 41.53 7.45 9.00
N THR A 82 41.23 8.25 7.97
CA THR A 82 40.91 9.66 8.10
C THR A 82 39.61 9.84 8.88
N ARG A 83 39.70 10.41 10.09
CA ARG A 83 38.52 10.90 10.82
C ARG A 83 38.19 12.32 10.40
N VAL A 84 36.92 12.67 10.45
CA VAL A 84 36.41 13.98 10.01
C VAL A 84 35.57 14.58 11.13
N ALA A 85 35.95 15.76 11.62
CA ALA A 85 35.19 16.44 12.66
C ALA A 85 33.86 16.96 12.12
N LYS A 86 32.95 17.31 13.03
CA LYS A 86 31.62 17.82 12.66
C LYS A 86 31.76 19.12 11.84
N GLY A 87 31.14 19.15 10.66
CA GLY A 87 31.20 20.26 9.70
C GLY A 87 32.39 20.19 8.73
N GLU A 88 33.39 19.35 9.01
CA GLU A 88 34.51 19.15 8.10
C GLU A 88 34.18 18.15 7.00
N ARG A 89 34.97 18.20 5.92
CA ARG A 89 34.86 17.28 4.80
C ARG A 89 36.22 16.97 4.18
N VAL A 90 36.38 15.74 3.72
CA VAL A 90 37.52 15.31 2.93
C VAL A 90 37.00 14.72 1.63
N ALA A 91 37.44 15.28 0.51
CA ALA A 91 37.08 14.79 -0.82
C ALA A 91 38.31 14.24 -1.55
N ARG A 92 38.07 13.22 -2.37
CA ARG A 92 39.01 12.65 -3.33
C ARG A 92 38.26 12.41 -4.63
N GLN A 93 38.89 12.72 -5.75
CA GLN A 93 38.27 12.58 -7.05
C GLN A 93 39.15 11.70 -7.94
N GLN A 94 38.51 10.80 -8.69
CA GLN A 94 39.14 10.01 -9.73
C GLN A 94 38.31 10.14 -11.01
N GLY A 95 38.81 10.91 -11.96
CA GLY A 95 38.07 11.26 -13.17
C GLY A 95 36.74 11.95 -12.83
N PRO A 96 35.59 11.47 -13.35
CA PRO A 96 34.29 12.09 -13.10
C PRO A 96 33.65 11.71 -11.77
N ILE A 97 34.26 10.80 -10.99
CA ILE A 97 33.68 10.29 -9.75
C ILE A 97 34.39 10.92 -8.56
N MET A 98 33.61 11.52 -7.67
CA MET A 98 34.08 12.05 -6.40
C MET A 98 33.62 11.16 -5.25
N ALA A 99 34.55 10.81 -4.37
CA ALA A 99 34.28 10.28 -3.05
C ALA A 99 34.46 11.40 -2.02
N MET A 100 33.46 11.61 -1.16
CA MET A 100 33.51 12.61 -0.10
C MET A 100 33.14 12.00 1.24
N LYS A 101 33.95 12.22 2.26
CA LYS A 101 33.64 11.94 3.66
C LYS A 101 33.25 13.25 4.35
N TYR A 102 32.12 13.26 5.03
CA TYR A 102 31.57 14.43 5.72
C TYR A 102 31.25 14.08 7.17
N GLY A 103 31.69 14.92 8.11
CA GLY A 103 31.36 14.77 9.53
C GLY A 103 30.06 15.48 9.85
N ASP A 104 28.97 14.74 10.08
CA ASP A 104 27.72 15.30 10.63
C ASP A 104 27.56 14.88 12.10
N ARG A 105 26.40 14.33 12.52
CA ARG A 105 26.29 13.63 13.82
C ARG A 105 27.14 12.36 13.84
N LYS A 106 27.28 11.72 12.68
CA LYS A 106 28.17 10.60 12.41
C LYS A 106 28.90 10.88 11.10
N GLU A 107 30.03 10.22 10.90
CA GLU A 107 30.75 10.29 9.63
C GLU A 107 29.94 9.59 8.54
N VAL A 108 29.66 10.30 7.46
CA VAL A 108 28.95 9.77 6.29
C VAL A 108 29.86 9.89 5.08
N THR A 109 29.88 8.86 4.25
CA THR A 109 30.65 8.85 3.01
C THR A 109 29.70 8.82 1.82
N PHE A 110 29.99 9.64 0.83
CA PHE A 110 29.22 9.82 -0.39
C PHE A 110 30.06 9.50 -1.61
N LEU A 111 29.40 8.98 -2.64
CA LEU A 111 29.88 8.96 -4.01
C LEU A 111 28.98 9.85 -4.85
N SER A 112 29.58 10.70 -5.68
CA SER A 112 28.85 11.62 -6.56
C SER A 112 29.56 11.74 -7.89
N THR A 113 28.78 11.80 -8.96
CA THR A 113 29.22 12.14 -10.33
C THR A 113 28.60 13.44 -10.84
N PHE A 114 27.76 14.10 -10.03
CA PHE A 114 27.04 15.31 -10.39
C PHE A 114 27.62 16.53 -9.69
N GLU A 115 27.34 16.69 -8.39
CA GLU A 115 27.77 17.85 -7.62
C GLU A 115 29.13 17.63 -6.95
N GLY A 116 29.82 18.76 -6.78
CA GLY A 116 31.12 18.94 -6.14
C GLY A 116 31.09 19.03 -4.60
N PRO A 117 32.25 19.05 -3.93
CA PRO A 117 32.35 19.23 -2.48
C PRO A 117 32.12 20.69 -2.04
N SER A 118 31.64 21.57 -2.93
CA SER A 118 31.39 22.96 -2.63
C SER A 118 30.33 23.11 -1.53
N LEU A 119 30.53 24.09 -0.65
CA LEU A 119 29.58 24.41 0.40
C LEU A 119 28.44 25.25 -0.16
N LYS A 120 27.25 25.02 0.39
CA LYS A 120 26.05 25.81 0.16
C LYS A 120 25.54 26.32 1.50
N ARG A 121 25.12 27.58 1.54
CA ARG A 121 24.42 28.15 2.70
C ARG A 121 23.02 27.56 2.76
N THR A 122 22.67 27.00 3.90
CA THR A 122 21.39 26.35 4.17
C THR A 122 20.96 26.70 5.58
N GLU A 123 19.67 26.95 5.79
CA GLU A 123 19.14 27.17 7.13
C GLU A 123 18.56 25.87 7.67
N ASN A 124 18.78 25.63 8.97
CA ASN A 124 18.11 24.55 9.66
C ASN A 124 16.64 24.94 9.97
N SER A 125 15.82 23.98 10.39
CA SER A 125 14.41 24.22 10.79
C SER A 125 14.22 25.24 11.94
N ARG A 126 15.31 25.61 12.62
CA ARG A 126 15.36 26.64 13.68
C ARG A 126 15.89 28.00 13.20
N GLY A 127 16.02 28.22 11.89
CA GLY A 127 16.55 29.45 11.29
C GLY A 127 18.07 29.65 11.44
N VAL A 128 18.79 28.65 11.95
CA VAL A 128 20.25 28.72 12.12
C VAL A 128 20.94 28.41 10.79
N GLU A 129 21.77 29.35 10.31
CA GLU A 129 22.58 29.16 9.11
C GLU A 129 23.62 28.04 9.30
N ARG A 130 23.75 27.20 8.27
CA ARG A 130 24.70 26.08 8.18
C ARG A 130 25.30 26.03 6.79
N HIS A 131 26.60 25.81 6.75
CA HIS A 131 27.31 25.52 5.51
C HIS A 131 27.39 24.01 5.32
N VAL A 132 26.62 23.50 4.36
CA VAL A 132 26.53 22.06 4.08
C VAL A 132 27.04 21.80 2.66
N PRO A 133 27.77 20.70 2.40
CA PRO A 133 28.18 20.37 1.04
C PRO A 133 26.97 20.18 0.11
N LYS A 134 27.04 20.65 -1.13
CA LYS A 134 25.96 20.52 -2.11
C LYS A 134 25.49 19.07 -2.30
N VAL A 135 26.43 18.12 -2.30
CA VAL A 135 26.14 16.67 -2.37
C VAL A 135 25.23 16.21 -1.23
N VAL A 136 25.45 16.71 -0.01
CA VAL A 136 24.65 16.35 1.17
C VAL A 136 23.25 16.98 1.07
N ASP A 137 23.17 18.25 0.63
CA ASP A 137 21.90 18.95 0.42
C ASP A 137 21.02 18.22 -0.61
N ILE A 138 21.57 17.84 -1.77
CA ILE A 138 20.81 17.08 -2.78
C ILE A 138 20.39 15.72 -2.26
N TYR A 139 21.30 14.99 -1.61
CA TYR A 139 20.98 13.68 -1.05
C TYR A 139 19.80 13.78 -0.07
N ASN A 140 19.87 14.67 0.92
CA ASN A 140 18.82 14.83 1.92
C ASN A 140 17.48 15.26 1.32
N ARG A 141 17.48 16.10 0.28
CA ARG A 141 16.24 16.52 -0.41
C ARG A 141 15.56 15.41 -1.20
N LYS A 142 16.32 14.42 -1.70
CA LYS A 142 15.85 13.45 -2.69
C LYS A 142 15.72 12.03 -2.15
N MET A 143 16.55 11.65 -1.17
CA MET A 143 16.65 10.28 -0.68
C MET A 143 15.34 9.74 -0.12
N GLY A 144 14.54 10.58 0.54
CA GLY A 144 13.25 10.17 1.13
C GLY A 144 12.09 10.01 0.14
N GLY A 145 12.33 10.11 -1.17
CA GLY A 145 11.27 10.03 -2.17
C GLY A 145 10.54 8.68 -2.19
N VAL A 146 11.28 7.58 -2.05
CA VAL A 146 10.71 6.21 -2.01
C VAL A 146 9.98 5.96 -0.71
N ASP A 147 10.61 6.29 0.43
CA ASP A 147 10.01 6.13 1.76
C ASP A 147 8.70 6.92 1.89
N LEU A 148 8.63 8.12 1.31
CA LEU A 148 7.42 8.93 1.29
C LEU A 148 6.31 8.29 0.45
N ALA A 149 6.65 7.69 -0.69
CA ALA A 149 5.69 6.97 -1.52
C ALA A 149 5.15 5.72 -0.81
N ASP A 150 6.02 4.98 -0.12
CA ASP A 150 5.62 3.83 0.69
C ASP A 150 4.78 4.24 1.90
N GLN A 151 5.15 5.31 2.62
CA GLN A 151 4.36 5.86 3.73
C GLN A 151 2.95 6.23 3.28
N HIS A 152 2.86 6.87 2.12
CA HIS A 152 1.59 7.24 1.50
C HIS A 152 0.69 6.05 1.15
N ILE A 153 1.27 4.88 0.88
CA ILE A 153 0.53 3.64 0.60
C ILE A 153 0.10 3.00 1.92
N GLN A 154 1.01 2.92 2.90
CA GLN A 154 0.78 2.31 4.22
C GLN A 154 -0.41 2.91 4.96
N VAL A 155 -0.68 4.22 4.79
CA VAL A 155 -1.86 4.89 5.39
C VAL A 155 -3.19 4.24 4.95
N TYR A 156 -3.22 3.62 3.78
CA TYR A 156 -4.41 2.98 3.22
C TYR A 156 -4.31 1.45 3.21
N ASP A 157 -3.34 0.87 3.92
CA ASP A 157 -3.23 -0.58 4.02
C ASP A 157 -4.47 -1.14 4.73
N PRO A 158 -5.21 -2.06 4.09
CA PRO A 158 -6.38 -2.65 4.72
C PRO A 158 -5.96 -3.60 5.83
N ASP A 159 -6.67 -3.52 6.96
CA ASP A 159 -6.48 -4.44 8.08
C ASP A 159 -7.11 -5.80 7.75
N PHE A 160 -6.38 -6.65 7.02
CA PHE A 160 -6.75 -8.03 6.78
C PHE A 160 -5.59 -8.97 7.07
N ARG A 161 -5.88 -10.05 7.81
CA ARG A 161 -4.90 -11.10 8.09
C ARG A 161 -5.00 -12.17 7.02
N SER A 162 -3.93 -12.36 6.26
CA SER A 162 -3.80 -13.51 5.36
C SER A 162 -2.42 -14.13 5.43
N VAL A 163 -2.39 -15.46 5.51
CA VAL A 163 -1.18 -16.27 5.36
C VAL A 163 -0.72 -16.36 3.90
N LYS A 164 -1.62 -16.08 2.94
CA LYS A 164 -1.32 -16.18 1.51
C LYS A 164 -0.63 -14.89 1.03
N LEU A 165 0.68 -14.96 0.79
CA LEU A 165 1.51 -13.80 0.39
C LEU A 165 1.01 -13.11 -0.88
N TRP A 166 0.52 -13.86 -1.87
CA TRP A 166 0.01 -13.28 -3.13
C TRP A 166 -1.15 -12.29 -2.91
N LYS A 167 -1.97 -12.48 -1.87
CA LYS A 167 -3.04 -11.52 -1.54
C LYS A 167 -2.47 -10.19 -1.07
N LYS A 168 -1.40 -10.22 -0.27
CA LYS A 168 -0.71 -9.01 0.20
C LYS A 168 -0.06 -8.27 -0.98
N LEU A 169 0.59 -9.02 -1.89
CA LEU A 169 1.18 -8.44 -3.10
C LEU A 169 0.13 -7.79 -3.99
N LEU A 170 -0.98 -8.48 -4.26
CA LEU A 170 -2.07 -7.95 -5.07
C LEU A 170 -2.65 -6.66 -4.49
N VAL A 171 -2.91 -6.63 -3.18
CA VAL A 171 -3.43 -5.43 -2.51
C VAL A 171 -2.41 -4.29 -2.60
N ASN A 172 -1.12 -4.56 -2.35
CA ASN A 172 -0.09 -3.55 -2.45
C ASN A 172 0.03 -2.98 -3.88
N MET A 173 -0.08 -3.82 -4.91
CA MET A 173 -0.12 -3.39 -6.32
C MET A 173 -1.30 -2.47 -6.60
N ILE A 174 -2.51 -2.81 -6.12
CA ILE A 174 -3.70 -1.96 -6.27
C ILE A 174 -3.48 -0.60 -5.60
N LEU A 175 -2.98 -0.59 -4.36
CA LEU A 175 -2.71 0.67 -3.64
C LEU A 175 -1.65 1.53 -4.36
N ARG A 176 -0.61 0.92 -4.93
CA ARG A 176 0.39 1.61 -5.78
C ARG A 176 -0.24 2.21 -7.03
N VAL A 177 -1.12 1.48 -7.72
CA VAL A 177 -1.85 1.99 -8.90
C VAL A 177 -2.72 3.18 -8.53
N VAL A 178 -3.49 3.10 -7.42
CA VAL A 178 -4.32 4.21 -6.94
C VAL A 178 -3.46 5.42 -6.54
N GLY A 179 -2.33 5.19 -5.85
CA GLY A 179 -1.38 6.24 -5.51
C GLY A 179 -0.83 6.96 -6.74
N ASN A 180 -0.44 6.21 -7.78
CA ASN A 180 0.03 6.76 -9.05
C ASN A 180 -1.06 7.51 -9.81
N ALA A 181 -2.30 6.99 -9.81
CA ALA A 181 -3.45 7.68 -10.38
C ALA A 181 -3.70 9.04 -9.69
N TYR A 182 -3.57 9.10 -8.36
CA TYR A 182 -3.67 10.35 -7.61
C TYR A 182 -2.56 11.34 -7.99
N VAL A 183 -1.31 10.88 -8.18
CA VAL A 183 -0.21 11.75 -8.65
C VAL A 183 -0.52 12.33 -10.03
N LEU A 184 -1.09 11.54 -10.94
CA LEU A 184 -1.52 12.02 -12.27
C LEU A 184 -2.67 13.03 -12.15
N TYR A 185 -3.67 12.73 -11.33
CA TYR A 185 -4.76 13.65 -11.01
C TYR A 185 -4.25 15.00 -10.51
N GLN A 186 -3.27 14.97 -9.58
CA GLN A 186 -2.65 16.20 -9.06
C GLN A 186 -1.90 17.00 -10.12
N ARG A 187 -1.27 16.35 -11.10
CA ARG A 187 -0.58 17.06 -12.21
C ARG A 187 -1.57 17.70 -13.17
N ASN A 188 -2.75 17.11 -13.33
CA ASN A 188 -3.81 17.60 -14.19
C ASN A 188 -4.77 18.57 -13.48
N ARG A 189 -4.40 19.11 -12.30
CA ARG A 189 -5.20 20.05 -11.48
C ARG A 189 -5.68 21.30 -12.20
N ARG A 190 -5.09 21.68 -13.35
CA ARG A 190 -5.59 22.80 -14.16
C ARG A 190 -6.96 22.51 -14.78
N LEU A 191 -7.33 21.25 -14.92
CA LEU A 191 -8.56 20.79 -15.58
C LEU A 191 -9.55 20.14 -14.61
N LEU A 192 -9.18 19.96 -13.34
CA LEU A 192 -9.90 19.12 -12.38
C LEU A 192 -10.06 19.83 -11.03
N PRO A 193 -11.17 19.58 -10.31
CA PRO A 193 -11.38 20.16 -8.98
C PRO A 193 -10.28 19.76 -8.00
N LYS A 194 -10.07 20.58 -6.96
CA LYS A 194 -9.12 20.24 -5.90
C LYS A 194 -9.75 19.21 -4.98
N MET A 195 -9.17 18.01 -4.96
CA MET A 195 -9.57 16.96 -4.03
C MET A 195 -8.41 16.57 -3.10
N THR A 196 -8.77 16.19 -1.87
CA THR A 196 -7.84 15.54 -0.96
C THR A 196 -7.61 14.08 -1.38
N ARG A 197 -6.54 13.48 -0.87
CA ARG A 197 -6.22 12.08 -1.20
C ARG A 197 -7.30 11.12 -0.70
N MET A 198 -7.83 11.38 0.49
CA MET A 198 -8.92 10.59 1.08
C MET A 198 -10.19 10.67 0.24
N GLU A 199 -10.58 11.87 -0.21
CA GLU A 199 -11.74 12.04 -1.10
C GLU A 199 -11.55 11.32 -2.42
N PHE A 200 -10.35 11.41 -3.02
CA PHE A 200 -10.02 10.72 -4.26
C PHE A 200 -10.14 9.19 -4.11
N HIS A 201 -9.59 8.63 -3.03
CA HIS A 201 -9.75 7.21 -2.71
C HIS A 201 -11.23 6.84 -2.50
N SER A 202 -11.98 7.65 -1.75
CA SER A 202 -13.42 7.43 -1.49
C SER A 202 -14.22 7.38 -2.79
N GLN A 203 -13.98 8.31 -3.72
CA GLN A 203 -14.65 8.31 -5.03
C GLN A 203 -14.34 7.05 -5.84
N ILE A 204 -13.08 6.62 -5.88
CA ILE A 204 -12.69 5.37 -6.54
C ILE A 204 -13.46 4.19 -5.92
N TYR A 205 -13.53 4.11 -4.59
CA TYR A 205 -14.29 3.05 -3.93
C TYR A 205 -15.77 3.08 -4.29
N HIS A 206 -16.41 4.25 -4.26
CA HIS A 206 -17.82 4.38 -4.64
C HIS A 206 -18.08 4.00 -6.10
N GLN A 207 -17.20 4.38 -7.03
CA GLN A 207 -17.32 4.04 -8.45
C GLN A 207 -17.07 2.55 -8.72
N LEU A 208 -16.10 1.93 -8.04
CA LEU A 208 -15.81 0.50 -8.17
C LEU A 208 -16.91 -0.37 -7.55
N ILE A 209 -17.53 0.09 -6.46
CA ILE A 209 -18.69 -0.58 -5.86
C ILE A 209 -19.91 -0.43 -6.78
N GLY A 210 -20.13 0.77 -7.35
CA GLY A 210 -21.11 1.06 -8.39
C GLY A 210 -22.44 0.30 -8.23
N ASP A 211 -22.87 -0.34 -9.32
CA ASP A 211 -24.10 -1.12 -9.43
C ASP A 211 -23.97 -2.60 -9.01
N LEU A 212 -22.85 -3.03 -8.39
CA LEU A 212 -22.72 -4.41 -7.89
C LEU A 212 -23.79 -4.76 -6.83
N ARG A 213 -24.48 -3.76 -6.28
CA ARG A 213 -25.65 -3.94 -5.39
C ARG A 213 -26.99 -4.06 -6.12
N VAL A 214 -27.02 -3.89 -7.45
CA VAL A 214 -28.25 -3.90 -8.26
C VAL A 214 -28.64 -5.31 -8.73
N ASP A 215 -27.84 -6.34 -8.45
CA ASP A 215 -28.32 -7.72 -8.58
C ASP A 215 -29.33 -8.04 -7.46
N ARG A 216 -30.56 -7.57 -7.66
CA ARG A 216 -31.72 -7.74 -6.77
C ARG A 216 -32.15 -9.20 -6.63
N ASN A 217 -31.46 -10.14 -7.28
CA ASN A 217 -31.79 -11.57 -7.30
C ASN A 217 -31.00 -12.41 -6.28
N ILE A 218 -30.11 -11.82 -5.49
CA ILE A 218 -29.53 -12.54 -4.35
C ILE A 218 -30.65 -12.71 -3.31
N PRO A 219 -31.01 -13.95 -2.92
CA PRO A 219 -32.03 -14.18 -1.90
C PRO A 219 -31.61 -13.42 -0.63
N ARG A 220 -32.37 -12.39 -0.26
CA ARG A 220 -32.15 -11.67 0.98
C ARG A 220 -32.18 -12.72 2.10
N GLY A 221 -31.10 -12.77 2.87
CA GLY A 221 -31.09 -13.51 4.13
C GLY A 221 -32.22 -13.01 5.04
N PRO A 222 -32.50 -13.69 6.17
CA PRO A 222 -33.54 -13.29 7.10
C PRO A 222 -33.41 -11.79 7.42
N CYS A 223 -34.51 -11.06 7.29
CA CYS A 223 -34.56 -9.63 7.56
C CYS A 223 -34.03 -9.33 8.98
N ASN A 224 -32.90 -8.63 9.07
CA ASN A 224 -32.36 -8.23 10.36
C ASN A 224 -33.01 -6.92 10.85
N GLY A 225 -33.46 -6.94 12.11
CA GLY A 225 -33.30 -5.82 13.04
C GLY A 225 -34.42 -4.78 13.17
N SER A 226 -35.14 -4.39 12.11
CA SER A 226 -36.15 -3.32 12.22
C SER A 226 -37.38 -3.50 11.34
N ARG A 227 -37.20 -3.78 10.04
CA ARG A 227 -38.30 -3.95 9.08
C ARG A 227 -39.32 -5.02 9.46
N ARG A 228 -38.84 -6.10 10.07
CA ARG A 228 -39.66 -7.20 10.59
C ARG A 228 -40.73 -6.72 11.58
N LEU A 229 -40.43 -5.68 12.36
CA LEU A 229 -41.26 -5.19 13.47
C LEU A 229 -42.15 -3.98 13.08
N VAL A 230 -41.85 -3.31 11.97
CA VAL A 230 -42.46 -2.02 11.61
C VAL A 230 -43.38 -2.12 10.39
N GLU A 231 -43.04 -2.97 9.41
CA GLU A 231 -43.82 -3.10 8.17
C GLU A 231 -45.00 -4.07 8.34
N ARG A 232 -46.06 -3.89 7.54
CA ARG A 232 -47.19 -4.83 7.48
C ARG A 232 -46.79 -6.02 6.62
N HIS A 233 -46.52 -7.15 7.26
CA HIS A 233 -46.18 -8.42 6.59
C HIS A 233 -47.44 -9.23 6.34
N PHE A 234 -47.56 -9.84 5.16
CA PHE A 234 -48.65 -10.75 4.82
C PHE A 234 -48.13 -12.18 4.68
N ILE A 235 -48.96 -13.14 5.07
CA ILE A 235 -48.62 -14.56 4.98
C ILE A 235 -49.06 -15.10 3.62
N GLU A 236 -48.16 -15.80 2.93
CA GLU A 236 -48.45 -16.47 1.67
C GLU A 236 -48.15 -17.96 1.77
N ASN A 237 -48.72 -18.75 0.85
CA ASN A 237 -48.35 -20.14 0.68
C ASN A 237 -47.24 -20.27 -0.35
N LEU A 238 -46.26 -21.13 -0.08
CA LEU A 238 -45.21 -21.45 -1.03
C LEU A 238 -45.82 -22.07 -2.30
N PRO A 239 -45.27 -21.73 -3.48
CA PRO A 239 -45.71 -22.34 -4.72
C PRO A 239 -45.46 -23.86 -4.71
N GLY A 240 -46.48 -24.61 -5.12
CA GLY A 240 -46.45 -26.07 -5.25
C GLY A 240 -46.55 -26.83 -3.92
N LYS A 241 -45.92 -28.02 -3.85
CA LYS A 241 -45.94 -28.89 -2.66
C LYS A 241 -44.78 -28.65 -1.69
N SER A 242 -43.97 -27.62 -1.93
CA SER A 242 -42.77 -27.30 -1.14
C SER A 242 -43.12 -26.92 0.30
N ARG A 243 -42.23 -27.23 1.25
CA ARG A 243 -42.39 -26.90 2.67
C ARG A 243 -41.08 -26.38 3.25
N ARG A 244 -41.14 -25.28 4.01
CA ARG A 244 -39.99 -24.70 4.72
C ARG A 244 -40.10 -24.99 6.22
N PRO A 245 -38.97 -25.13 6.95
CA PRO A 245 -39.01 -25.21 8.40
C PRO A 245 -39.52 -23.89 9.00
N CYS A 246 -40.37 -23.97 10.02
CA CYS A 246 -40.79 -22.79 10.76
C CYS A 246 -39.59 -22.18 11.50
N HIS A 247 -39.30 -20.90 11.25
CA HIS A 247 -38.15 -20.21 11.84
C HIS A 247 -38.23 -20.11 13.38
N VAL A 248 -39.44 -19.92 13.92
CA VAL A 248 -39.68 -19.82 15.38
C VAL A 248 -39.60 -21.19 16.03
N CYS A 249 -40.36 -22.19 15.55
CA CYS A 249 -40.33 -23.54 16.11
C CYS A 249 -38.96 -24.21 15.99
N SER A 250 -38.19 -23.89 14.93
CA SER A 250 -36.83 -24.43 14.78
C SER A 250 -35.84 -23.95 15.83
N ARG A 251 -36.15 -22.87 16.56
CA ARG A 251 -35.30 -22.22 17.55
C ARG A 251 -35.81 -22.35 18.99
N GLN A 252 -37.05 -22.82 19.19
CA GLN A 252 -37.58 -23.11 20.51
C GLN A 252 -37.08 -24.48 20.98
N THR A 253 -36.11 -24.48 21.89
CA THR A 253 -35.72 -25.66 22.66
C THR A 253 -36.65 -25.79 23.86
N LEU A 254 -37.80 -26.45 23.67
CA LEU A 254 -38.62 -26.90 24.80
C LEU A 254 -37.95 -28.14 25.42
N GLY A 255 -37.32 -27.95 26.59
CA GLY A 255 -37.06 -29.02 27.56
C GLY A 255 -36.57 -30.37 27.05
N GLY A 256 -35.48 -30.42 26.28
CA GLY A 256 -34.72 -31.66 26.05
C GLY A 256 -35.40 -32.74 25.17
N ARG A 257 -36.56 -32.49 24.57
CA ARG A 257 -37.15 -33.36 23.55
C ARG A 257 -37.29 -32.61 22.23
N ASN A 258 -36.66 -33.14 21.17
CA ASN A 258 -36.77 -32.66 19.80
C ASN A 258 -38.20 -32.90 19.25
N GLU A 259 -39.18 -32.16 19.74
CA GLU A 259 -40.53 -32.23 19.18
C GLU A 259 -40.60 -31.44 17.87
N LYS A 260 -40.60 -32.24 16.79
CA LYS A 260 -41.05 -31.96 15.42
C LYS A 260 -40.67 -30.60 14.87
N ARG A 261 -39.60 -30.58 14.06
CA ARG A 261 -39.34 -29.55 13.03
C ARG A 261 -40.59 -29.37 12.16
N SER A 262 -41.46 -28.43 12.52
CA SER A 262 -42.70 -28.16 11.80
C SER A 262 -42.36 -27.60 10.42
N ARG A 263 -42.56 -28.43 9.39
CA ARG A 263 -42.43 -28.02 7.99
C ARG A 263 -43.76 -27.44 7.53
N VAL A 264 -43.78 -26.13 7.32
CA VAL A 264 -44.96 -25.35 6.95
C VAL A 264 -44.93 -25.02 5.47
N ARG A 265 -46.12 -24.86 4.88
CA ARG A 265 -46.28 -24.29 3.54
C ARG A 265 -46.34 -22.77 3.55
N THR A 266 -46.65 -22.18 4.70
CA THR A 266 -46.79 -20.74 4.86
C THR A 266 -45.43 -20.07 5.06
N TRP A 267 -45.24 -18.96 4.37
CA TRP A 267 -44.04 -18.15 4.43
C TRP A 267 -44.38 -16.67 4.33
N CYS A 268 -43.46 -15.81 4.79
CA CYS A 268 -43.53 -14.37 4.59
C CYS A 268 -42.62 -14.01 3.40
N PRO A 269 -43.15 -13.45 2.29
CA PRO A 269 -42.34 -13.05 1.13
C PRO A 269 -41.33 -11.95 1.47
N ASP A 270 -41.77 -10.95 2.24
CA ASP A 270 -40.96 -9.78 2.62
C ASP A 270 -39.76 -10.15 3.49
N CYS A 271 -39.94 -11.15 4.35
CA CYS A 271 -38.91 -11.65 5.27
C CYS A 271 -38.23 -12.94 4.81
N ASN A 272 -38.72 -13.56 3.73
CA ASN A 272 -38.24 -14.80 3.15
C ASN A 272 -38.11 -15.98 4.15
N VAL A 273 -39.03 -16.09 5.13
CA VAL A 273 -39.00 -17.11 6.19
C VAL A 273 -40.28 -17.95 6.23
N GLY A 274 -40.15 -19.24 6.53
CA GLY A 274 -41.29 -20.12 6.83
C GLY A 274 -41.81 -19.89 8.25
N LEU A 275 -43.13 -19.72 8.41
CA LEU A 275 -43.75 -19.42 9.71
C LEU A 275 -45.08 -20.18 9.83
N CYS A 276 -45.37 -20.77 11.00
CA CYS A 276 -46.69 -21.34 11.28
C CYS A 276 -47.77 -20.26 11.28
N LEU A 277 -48.97 -20.61 10.81
CA LEU A 277 -50.16 -19.77 10.87
C LEU A 277 -50.46 -19.36 12.33
N GLY A 278 -50.72 -18.07 12.54
CA GLY A 278 -51.06 -17.51 13.85
C GLY A 278 -49.85 -17.17 14.72
N TYR A 279 -49.54 -18.01 15.70
CA TYR A 279 -48.63 -17.69 16.82
C TYR A 279 -47.20 -17.36 16.37
N CYS A 280 -46.58 -18.22 15.55
CA CYS A 280 -45.21 -18.03 15.09
C CYS A 280 -45.07 -16.80 14.18
N PHE A 281 -46.05 -16.54 13.33
CA PHE A 281 -46.09 -15.35 12.50
C PHE A 281 -46.13 -14.07 13.34
N ARG A 282 -47.04 -14.03 14.33
CA ARG A 282 -47.21 -12.87 15.22
C ARG A 282 -45.96 -12.59 16.03
N ILE A 283 -45.35 -13.60 16.63
CA ILE A 283 -44.15 -13.42 17.46
C ILE A 283 -42.95 -12.99 16.62
N TYR A 284 -42.79 -13.56 15.42
CA TYR A 284 -41.71 -13.15 14.54
C TYR A 284 -41.85 -11.69 14.12
N HIS A 285 -43.06 -11.20 13.85
CA HIS A 285 -43.27 -9.82 13.39
C HIS A 285 -43.54 -8.79 14.50
N LYS A 286 -43.74 -9.19 15.76
CA LYS A 286 -44.01 -8.26 16.87
C LYS A 286 -43.00 -8.30 18.01
N CYS A 287 -42.26 -9.39 18.19
CA CYS A 287 -41.34 -9.55 19.33
C CYS A 287 -39.88 -9.46 18.87
N GLN A 288 -39.13 -8.52 19.43
CA GLN A 288 -37.70 -8.33 19.13
C GLN A 288 -36.89 -9.57 19.55
N ASN A 289 -37.20 -10.17 20.70
CA ASN A 289 -36.64 -11.42 21.19
C ASN A 289 -37.73 -12.49 21.26
N PHE A 290 -37.63 -13.51 20.41
CA PHE A 290 -38.60 -14.62 20.34
C PHE A 290 -38.04 -15.96 20.83
N ALA A 291 -36.82 -15.94 21.41
CA ALA A 291 -36.13 -17.12 21.92
C ALA A 291 -36.37 -17.37 23.43
N THR A 292 -37.14 -16.53 24.11
CA THR A 292 -37.33 -16.61 25.57
C THR A 292 -38.75 -16.19 25.92
N THR A 293 -39.67 -17.15 25.90
CA THR A 293 -40.93 -17.08 26.65
C THR A 293 -41.40 -18.53 26.79
N GLY A 294 -40.77 -19.24 27.74
CA GLY A 294 -41.38 -20.40 28.34
C GLY A 294 -42.46 -19.90 29.29
N TYR A 295 -43.69 -20.36 29.06
CA TYR A 295 -44.62 -20.56 30.16
C TYR A 295 -44.32 -21.94 30.74
#